data_AF-A0A382AJY3-F1
#
_entry.id   AF-A0A382AJY3-F1
#
_cell.length_a   1.000
_cell.length_b   1.000
_cell.length_c   1.000
_cell.angle_alpha   90.00
_cell.angle_beta   90.00
_cell.angle_gamma   90.00
#
_symmetry.space_group_name_H-M   'P 1'
#
loop_
_entity.id
_entity.type
_entity.pdbx_description
1 polymer ?
#
loop_
_entity_poly.entity_id
_entity_poly.type
_entity_poly.pdbx_seq_one_letter_code
_entity_poly.pdbx_strand_id
1 'polypeptide(L)'
;MHYLDWLAIGIYVALLLSLGFYKSSRKDNDKDFILAGRKLSLPGLVATLVATWYGGILGVGENTYNYGIQTWFIFALPYYVFGLLFAFFLAPKIRDLPHRSIPDHFKHHFGH
;
A
#
# COMPACT_ATOMS: atom_id res chain seq x y z
N MET A 1 -6.09 -20.25 22.72
CA MET A 1 -5.63 -20.58 21.35
C MET A 1 -5.48 -22.08 21.27
N HIS A 2 -6.30 -22.70 20.42
CA HIS A 2 -6.30 -24.14 20.21
C HIS A 2 -5.09 -24.55 19.35
N TYR A 3 -4.71 -25.83 19.38
CA TYR A 3 -3.62 -26.37 18.55
C TYR A 3 -3.79 -26.05 17.04
N LEU A 4 -5.04 -26.00 16.58
CA LEU A 4 -5.40 -25.66 15.20
C LEU A 4 -5.02 -24.22 14.82
N ASP A 5 -5.08 -23.28 15.75
CA ASP A 5 -4.75 -21.87 15.49
C ASP A 5 -3.25 -21.72 15.21
N TRP A 6 -2.42 -22.39 16.01
CA TRP A 6 -0.96 -22.42 15.81
C TRP A 6 -0.57 -23.08 14.49
N LEU A 7 -1.26 -24.15 14.11
CA LEU A 7 -1.06 -24.81 12.82
C LEU A 7 -1.35 -23.85 11.66
N ALA A 8 -2.49 -23.14 11.72
CA ALA A 8 -2.88 -22.18 10.69
C ALA A 8 -1.88 -21.02 10.55
N ILE A 9 -1.42 -20.46 11.69
CA ILE A 9 -0.40 -19.40 11.70
C ILE A 9 0.92 -19.92 11.11
N GLY A 10 1.35 -21.12 11.50
CA GLY A 10 2.58 -21.75 11.00
C GLY A 10 2.55 -21.92 9.48
N ILE A 11 1.44 -22.44 8.94
CA ILE A 11 1.25 -22.60 7.49
C ILE A 11 1.28 -21.25 6.78
N TYR A 12 0.59 -20.24 7.31
CA TYR A 12 0.56 -18.90 6.73
C TYR A 12 1.96 -18.29 6.62
N VAL A 13 2.74 -18.33 7.71
CA VAL A 13 4.11 -17.81 7.73
C VAL A 13 5.02 -18.60 6.78
N ALA A 14 4.92 -19.93 6.77
CA ALA A 14 5.70 -20.76 5.87
C ALA A 14 5.43 -20.42 4.40
N LEU A 15 4.15 -20.28 4.01
CA LEU A 15 3.76 -19.89 2.66
C LEU A 15 4.32 -18.51 2.27
N LEU A 16 4.22 -17.52 3.17
CA LEU A 16 4.78 -16.19 2.94
C LEU A 16 6.29 -16.23 2.67
N LEU A 17 7.03 -16.97 3.52
CA LEU A 17 8.48 -17.12 3.37
C LEU A 17 8.83 -17.86 2.08
N SER A 18 8.15 -18.98 1.78
CA SER A 18 8.37 -19.74 0.54
C SER A 18 8.16 -18.88 -0.70
N LEU A 19 7.08 -18.07 -0.75
CA LEU A 19 6.81 -17.14 -1.84
C LEU A 19 7.89 -16.04 -1.93
N GLY A 20 8.35 -15.53 -0.79
CA GLY A 20 9.43 -14.54 -0.71
C GLY A 20 10.74 -15.07 -1.30
N PHE A 21 11.20 -16.23 -0.83
CA PHE A 21 12.44 -16.86 -1.30
C PHE A 21 12.36 -17.29 -2.76
N TYR A 22 11.23 -17.85 -3.20
CA TYR A 22 11.01 -18.23 -4.60
C TYR A 22 11.15 -17.03 -5.55
N LYS A 23 10.62 -15.87 -5.15
CA LYS A 23 10.70 -14.64 -5.96
C LYS A 23 12.04 -13.91 -5.83
N SER A 24 12.76 -14.09 -4.71
CA SER A 24 14.10 -13.51 -4.49
C SER A 24 15.17 -14.14 -5.38
N SER A 25 15.04 -15.42 -5.75
CA SER A 25 16.02 -16.12 -6.58
C SER A 25 16.02 -15.69 -8.07
N ARG A 26 15.20 -14.70 -8.46
CA ARG A 26 14.93 -14.31 -9.86
C ARG A 26 15.33 -12.88 -10.25
N LYS A 27 16.09 -12.14 -9.43
CA LYS A 27 16.37 -10.70 -9.68
C LYS A 27 17.87 -10.37 -9.74
N ASP A 28 18.31 -9.89 -10.91
CA ASP A 28 19.66 -9.32 -11.16
C ASP A 28 19.67 -7.77 -11.23
N ASN A 29 18.52 -7.08 -11.10
CA ASN A 29 18.44 -5.63 -11.35
C ASN A 29 17.56 -4.88 -10.35
N ASP A 30 18.13 -3.93 -9.61
CA ASP A 30 17.47 -3.09 -8.59
C ASP A 30 16.25 -2.34 -9.12
N LYS A 31 16.29 -1.93 -10.39
CA LYS A 31 15.18 -1.22 -11.04
C LYS A 31 13.94 -2.12 -11.18
N ASP A 32 14.14 -3.41 -11.47
CA ASP A 32 13.06 -4.39 -11.53
C ASP A 32 12.56 -4.79 -10.15
N PHE A 33 13.39 -4.61 -9.11
CA PHE A 33 12.96 -4.81 -7.74
C PHE A 33 11.93 -3.76 -7.31
N ILE A 34 12.22 -2.48 -7.54
CA ILE A 34 11.38 -1.35 -7.11
C ILE A 34 10.16 -1.18 -8.02
N LEU A 35 10.33 -1.33 -9.34
CA LEU A 35 9.25 -1.06 -10.31
C LEU A 35 8.41 -2.29 -10.64
N ALA A 36 8.78 -3.48 -10.13
CA ALA A 36 8.21 -4.77 -10.55
C ALA A 36 8.14 -4.93 -12.09
N GLY A 37 9.07 -4.29 -12.82
CA GLY A 37 9.09 -4.22 -14.28
C GLY A 37 7.87 -3.53 -14.92
N ARG A 38 7.10 -2.73 -14.18
CA ARG A 38 5.82 -2.12 -14.62
C ARG A 38 4.76 -3.13 -15.11
N LYS A 39 4.87 -4.39 -14.70
CA LYS A 39 3.97 -5.48 -15.14
C LYS A 39 2.75 -5.68 -14.26
N LEU A 40 2.56 -4.83 -13.24
CA LEU A 40 1.44 -4.98 -12.32
C LEU A 40 0.15 -4.54 -13.03
N SER A 41 -0.79 -5.47 -13.18
CA SER A 41 -2.11 -5.17 -13.72
C SER A 41 -2.87 -4.23 -12.79
N LEU A 42 -3.82 -3.46 -13.33
CA LEU A 42 -4.65 -2.54 -12.53
C LEU A 42 -5.31 -3.24 -11.32
N PRO A 43 -5.90 -4.45 -11.44
CA PRO A 43 -6.46 -5.15 -10.28
C PRO A 43 -5.39 -5.53 -9.25
N GLY A 44 -4.21 -5.96 -9.71
CA GLY A 44 -3.08 -6.27 -8.82
C GLY A 44 -2.60 -5.04 -8.05
N LEU A 45 -2.52 -3.89 -8.73
CA LEU A 45 -2.18 -2.61 -8.12
C LEU A 45 -3.19 -2.23 -7.03
N VAL A 46 -4.48 -2.26 -7.35
CA VAL A 46 -5.55 -1.96 -6.39
C VAL A 46 -5.48 -2.89 -5.18
N ALA A 47 -5.35 -4.21 -5.40
CA ALA A 47 -5.23 -5.18 -4.32
C ALA A 47 -4.05 -4.89 -3.38
N THR A 48 -2.87 -4.58 -3.94
CA THR A 48 -1.68 -4.25 -3.13
C THR A 48 -1.83 -2.93 -2.38
N LEU A 49 -2.47 -1.93 -2.98
CA LEU A 49 -2.71 -0.63 -2.36
C LEU A 49 -3.69 -0.75 -1.19
N VAL A 50 -4.79 -1.47 -1.40
CA VAL A 50 -5.80 -1.77 -0.38
C VAL A 50 -5.17 -2.54 0.79
N ALA A 51 -4.39 -3.59 0.50
CA ALA A 51 -3.71 -4.37 1.54
C ALA A 51 -2.74 -3.51 2.37
N THR A 52 -2.03 -2.57 1.74
CA THR A 52 -1.10 -1.65 2.43
C THR A 52 -1.85 -0.69 3.36
N TRP A 53 -3.00 -0.18 2.91
CA TRP A 53 -3.79 0.78 3.69
C TRP A 53 -4.43 0.14 4.93
N TYR A 54 -4.85 -1.12 4.82
CA TYR A 54 -5.49 -1.84 5.93
C TYR A 54 -4.54 -2.29 7.06
N GLY A 55 -3.24 -1.99 6.99
CA GLY A 55 -2.30 -2.25 8.09
C GLY A 55 -2.65 -1.53 9.40
N GLY A 56 -3.38 -0.41 9.34
CA GLY A 56 -3.82 0.38 10.49
C GLY A 56 -5.22 0.05 11.02
N ILE A 57 -5.82 -1.06 10.60
CA ILE A 57 -7.25 -1.34 10.87
C ILE A 57 -7.61 -1.41 12.35
N LEU A 58 -6.67 -1.84 13.21
CA LEU A 58 -6.88 -1.92 14.65
C LEU A 58 -7.11 -0.54 15.28
N GLY A 59 -6.36 0.49 14.86
CA GLY A 59 -6.54 1.85 15.39
C GLY A 59 -7.88 2.46 14.97
N VAL A 60 -8.32 2.19 13.74
CA VAL A 60 -9.66 2.61 13.28
C VAL A 60 -10.76 1.87 14.05
N GLY A 61 -10.57 0.57 14.30
CA GLY A 61 -11.50 -0.26 15.08
C GLY A 61 -11.63 0.23 16.52
N GLU A 62 -10.52 0.50 17.21
CA GLU A 62 -10.50 1.05 18.56
C GLU A 62 -11.21 2.41 18.62
N ASN A 63 -10.89 3.32 17.69
CA ASN A 63 -11.54 4.64 17.67
C ASN A 63 -13.04 4.52 17.39
N THR A 64 -13.45 3.58 16.53
CA THR A 64 -14.87 3.31 16.25
C THR A 64 -15.57 2.74 17.48
N TYR A 65 -14.91 1.87 18.23
CA TYR A 65 -15.47 1.34 19.48
C TYR A 65 -15.69 2.45 20.52
N ASN A 66 -14.73 3.35 20.67
CA ASN A 66 -14.79 4.43 21.67
C ASN A 66 -15.68 5.61 21.26
N TYR A 67 -15.70 5.98 19.98
CA TYR A 67 -16.32 7.23 19.49
C TYR A 67 -17.37 7.03 18.40
N GLY A 68 -17.65 5.78 18.02
CA GLY A 68 -18.68 5.43 17.04
C GLY A 68 -18.50 6.16 15.71
N ILE A 69 -19.58 6.83 15.27
CA ILE A 69 -19.69 7.50 13.98
C ILE A 69 -18.71 8.67 13.80
N GLN A 70 -18.19 9.25 14.88
CA GLN A 70 -17.17 10.30 14.80
C GLN A 70 -15.96 9.84 13.99
N THR A 71 -15.56 8.58 14.13
CA THR A 71 -14.45 7.97 13.39
C THR A 71 -14.61 8.14 11.89
N TRP A 72 -15.85 8.06 11.40
CA TRP A 72 -16.15 8.22 9.98
C TRP A 72 -15.89 9.65 9.50
N PHE A 73 -16.24 10.66 10.31
CA PHE A 73 -16.00 12.07 9.97
C PHE A 73 -14.52 12.46 10.02
N ILE A 74 -13.71 11.78 10.83
CA ILE A 74 -12.27 12.07 10.95
C ILE A 74 -11.47 11.29 9.90
N PHE A 75 -11.79 10.01 9.71
CA PHE A 75 -10.97 9.11 8.89
C PHE A 75 -11.54 8.81 7.50
N ALA A 76 -12.86 8.69 7.34
CA ALA A 76 -13.45 8.21 6.09
C ALA A 76 -13.90 9.34 5.17
N LEU A 77 -14.74 10.26 5.66
CA LEU A 77 -15.30 11.33 4.83
C LEU A 77 -14.21 12.23 4.22
N PRO A 78 -13.25 12.78 4.99
CA PRO A 78 -12.17 13.58 4.42
C PRO A 78 -11.33 12.76 3.45
N TYR A 79 -11.05 11.50 3.77
CA TYR A 79 -10.25 10.61 2.92
C TYR A 79 -10.86 10.43 1.54
N TYR A 80 -12.17 10.15 1.44
CA TYR A 80 -12.82 9.99 0.14
C TYR A 80 -12.93 11.31 -0.62
N VAL A 81 -13.22 12.42 0.07
CA VAL A 81 -13.29 13.75 -0.55
C VAL A 81 -11.93 14.14 -1.12
N PHE A 82 -10.86 14.10 -0.32
CA PHE A 82 -9.51 14.44 -0.78
C PHE A 82 -8.97 13.41 -1.77
N GLY A 83 -9.34 12.14 -1.66
CA GLY A 83 -8.99 11.11 -2.64
C GLY A 83 -9.58 11.40 -4.02
N LEU A 84 -10.86 11.80 -4.09
CA LEU A 84 -11.49 12.23 -5.33
C LEU A 84 -10.85 13.51 -5.88
N LEU A 85 -10.63 14.52 -5.04
CA LEU A 85 -9.94 15.74 -5.44
C LEU A 85 -8.53 15.44 -6.00
N PHE A 86 -7.77 14.58 -5.33
CA PHE A 86 -6.47 14.14 -5.81
C PHE A 86 -6.57 13.45 -7.16
N ALA A 87 -7.52 12.51 -7.32
CA ALA A 87 -7.69 11.75 -8.55
C ALA A 87 -8.03 12.64 -9.76
N PHE A 88 -8.86 13.67 -9.58
CA PHE A 88 -9.26 14.56 -10.69
C PHE A 88 -8.28 15.70 -10.96
N PHE A 89 -7.71 16.33 -9.92
CA PHE A 89 -6.92 17.55 -10.09
C PHE A 89 -5.41 17.32 -10.09
N LEU A 90 -4.93 16.37 -9.28
CA LEU A 90 -3.50 16.19 -9.03
C LEU A 90 -2.93 15.01 -9.82
N ALA A 91 -3.64 13.89 -9.89
CA ALA A 91 -3.18 12.70 -10.60
C ALA A 91 -2.85 12.94 -12.09
N PRO A 92 -3.65 13.72 -12.87
CA PRO A 92 -3.28 14.02 -14.25
C PRO A 92 -1.98 14.83 -14.35
N LYS A 93 -1.83 15.85 -13.49
CA LYS A 93 -0.63 16.69 -13.45
C LYS A 93 0.61 15.90 -13.07
N ILE A 94 0.50 15.00 -12.09
CA ILE A 94 1.61 14.17 -11.61
C ILE A 94 2.02 13.13 -12.66
N ARG A 95 1.06 12.59 -13.42
CA ARG A 95 1.34 11.58 -14.45
C ARG A 95 2.24 12.10 -15.57
N ASP A 96 2.16 13.40 -15.86
CA ASP A 96 2.92 14.04 -16.93
C ASP A 96 4.31 14.52 -16.47
N LEU A 97 4.63 14.40 -15.16
CA LEU A 97 5.96 14.72 -14.64
C LEU A 97 6.98 13.62 -14.99
N PRO A 98 8.22 13.98 -15.34
CA PRO A 98 9.26 13.02 -15.69
C PRO A 98 9.81 12.23 -14.49
N HIS A 99 9.40 12.59 -13.27
CA HIS A 99 9.97 12.06 -12.02
C HIS A 99 9.32 10.73 -11.63
N ARG A 100 10.13 9.83 -11.06
CA ARG A 100 9.70 8.45 -10.78
C ARG A 100 9.20 8.24 -9.36
N SER A 101 9.43 9.20 -8.47
CA SER A 101 9.03 9.14 -7.07
C SER A 101 8.90 10.53 -6.49
N ILE A 102 8.26 10.65 -5.32
CA ILE A 102 8.17 11.91 -4.59
C ILE A 102 9.58 12.45 -4.24
N PRO A 103 10.51 11.66 -3.68
CA PRO A 103 11.87 12.14 -3.43
C PRO A 103 12.61 12.65 -4.67
N ASP A 104 12.41 12.01 -5.82
CA ASP A 104 13.01 12.42 -7.10
C ASP A 104 12.50 13.79 -7.56
N HIS A 105 11.21 14.06 -7.36
CA HIS A 105 10.63 15.38 -7.59
C HIS A 105 11.21 16.45 -6.66
N PHE A 106 11.37 16.13 -5.36
CA PHE A 106 12.01 17.04 -4.41
C PHE A 106 13.47 17.32 -4.78
N LYS A 107 14.25 16.30 -5.16
CA LYS A 107 15.63 16.45 -5.64
C LYS A 107 15.74 17.38 -6.82
N HIS A 108 14.86 17.22 -7.81
CA HIS A 108 14.86 18.06 -9.00
C HIS A 108 14.54 19.54 -8.67
N HIS A 109 13.63 19.79 -7.74
CA HIS A 109 13.16 21.14 -7.45
C HIS A 109 13.97 21.87 -6.36
N PHE A 110 14.63 21.14 -5.46
CA PHE A 110 15.33 21.68 -4.29
C PHE A 110 16.81 21.26 -4.18
N GLY A 111 17.30 20.37 -5.04
CA GLY A 111 18.73 20.05 -5.18
C GLY A 111 19.33 19.08 -4.14
N HIS A 112 18.53 18.50 -3.24
CA HIS A 112 18.98 17.56 -2.20
C HIS A 112 18.26 16.21 -2.23
#